data_AF-A0A3R0PTT2-F1
#
_entry.id   AF-A0A3R0PTT2-F1
#
_cell.length_a   1.000
_cell.length_b   1.000
_cell.length_c   1.000
_cell.angle_alpha   90.00
_cell.angle_beta   90.00
_cell.angle_gamma   90.00
#
_symmetry.space_group_name_H-M   'P 1'
#
loop_
_entity.id
_entity.type
_entity.pdbx_description
1 polymer ?
#
loop_
_entity_poly.entity_id
_entity_poly.type
_entity_poly.pdbx_seq_one_letter_code
_entity_poly.pdbx_strand_id
1 'polypeptide(L)'
;MKADTNGLTMNQLAERNAEHVATVAALEARCAALAAEGAKLKNPDNWLSQSDYGYEAAEVATQNGATEDESLRAGMIAIINRIETPATDAFLAEVRTEVIEWLDAEISAIDPVYRGDPIYEHDAYWMKGKVRDLIQKSRELFAAQLRQEAAQ
;
A
#
# COMPACT_ATOMS: atom_id res chain seq x y z
N MET A 1 22.61 -24.32 35.75
CA MET A 1 22.25 -24.04 34.35
C MET A 1 22.08 -22.53 34.24
N LYS A 2 23.02 -21.85 33.60
CA LYS A 2 23.00 -20.38 33.48
C LYS A 2 21.96 -20.01 32.43
N ALA A 3 21.08 -19.07 32.77
CA ALA A 3 20.04 -18.55 31.90
C ALA A 3 20.63 -17.99 30.59
N ASP A 4 20.26 -18.63 29.49
CA ASP A 4 20.50 -18.22 28.10
C ASP A 4 19.42 -17.26 27.60
N THR A 5 18.51 -16.80 28.48
CA THR A 5 17.33 -16.01 28.11
C THR A 5 17.52 -14.54 28.41
N ASN A 6 18.42 -13.81 27.73
CA ASN A 6 18.49 -12.33 27.70
C ASN A 6 18.21 -11.53 29.01
N GLY A 7 18.38 -12.10 30.21
CA GLY A 7 17.94 -11.52 31.48
C GLY A 7 16.41 -11.47 31.74
N LEU A 8 15.59 -12.13 30.90
CA LEU A 8 14.13 -12.19 31.03
C LEU A 8 13.68 -13.33 31.95
N THR A 9 12.63 -13.07 32.72
CA THR A 9 11.91 -14.10 33.50
C THR A 9 11.10 -15.02 32.58
N MET A 10 10.77 -16.23 33.06
CA MET A 10 9.92 -17.19 32.32
C MET A 10 8.56 -16.59 31.92
N ASN A 11 7.97 -15.74 32.75
CA ASN A 11 6.71 -15.07 32.43
C ASN A 11 6.87 -14.07 31.28
N GLN A 12 7.94 -13.28 31.27
CA GLN A 12 8.22 -12.34 30.17
C GLN A 12 8.53 -13.06 28.85
N LEU A 13 9.18 -14.23 28.91
CA LEU A 13 9.39 -15.07 27.71
C LEU A 13 8.07 -15.63 27.19
N ALA A 14 7.18 -16.10 28.08
CA ALA A 14 5.87 -16.59 27.69
C ALA A 14 5.03 -15.50 27.02
N GLU A 15 5.07 -14.28 27.55
CA GLU A 15 4.40 -13.12 26.98
C GLU A 15 4.93 -12.77 25.58
N ARG A 16 6.26 -12.64 25.42
CA ARG A 16 6.87 -12.39 24.11
C ARG A 16 6.59 -13.50 23.10
N ASN A 17 6.60 -14.75 23.53
CA ASN A 17 6.25 -15.86 22.66
C ASN A 17 4.78 -15.78 22.23
N ALA A 18 3.87 -15.38 23.12
CA ALA A 18 2.46 -15.19 22.76
C ALA A 18 2.30 -14.06 21.72
N GLU A 19 3.02 -12.95 21.89
CA GLU A 19 3.06 -11.86 20.89
C GLU A 19 3.59 -12.34 19.54
N HIS A 20 4.73 -13.04 19.53
CA HIS A 20 5.34 -13.55 18.31
C HIS A 20 4.41 -14.55 17.58
N VAL A 21 3.76 -15.44 18.32
CA VAL A 21 2.79 -16.39 17.76
C VAL A 21 1.60 -15.65 17.14
N ALA A 22 1.10 -14.60 17.80
CA ALA A 22 0.03 -13.78 17.26
C ALA A 22 0.46 -13.05 15.97
N THR A 23 1.67 -12.48 15.94
CA THR A 23 2.23 -11.83 14.76
C THR A 23 2.41 -12.81 13.60
N VAL A 24 2.97 -14.01 13.86
CA VAL A 24 3.15 -15.04 12.83
C VAL A 24 1.81 -15.47 12.26
N ALA A 25 0.80 -15.73 13.10
CA ALA A 25 -0.53 -16.10 12.64
C ALA A 25 -1.19 -15.02 11.76
N ALA A 26 -1.03 -13.74 12.12
CA ALA A 26 -1.52 -12.63 11.31
C ALA A 26 -0.81 -12.53 9.95
N LEU A 27 0.51 -12.74 9.91
CA LEU A 27 1.28 -12.74 8.67
C LEU A 27 0.92 -13.93 7.77
N GLU A 28 0.75 -15.12 8.34
CA GLU A 28 0.30 -16.31 7.60
C GLU A 28 -1.07 -16.09 6.97
N ALA A 29 -2.01 -15.47 7.69
CA ALA A 29 -3.32 -15.13 7.16
C ALA A 29 -3.23 -14.15 5.98
N ARG A 30 -2.36 -13.13 6.06
CA ARG A 30 -2.10 -12.19 4.96
C ARG A 30 -1.51 -12.88 3.74
N CYS A 31 -0.51 -13.75 3.95
CA CYS A 31 0.09 -14.54 2.87
C CYS A 31 -0.93 -15.45 2.19
N ALA A 32 -1.80 -16.10 2.96
CA ALA A 32 -2.86 -16.93 2.43
C ALA A 32 -3.87 -16.12 1.58
N ALA A 33 -4.26 -14.92 2.03
CA ALA A 33 -5.15 -14.04 1.29
C ALA A 33 -4.54 -13.58 -0.04
N LEU A 34 -3.29 -13.10 -0.02
CA LEU A 34 -2.56 -12.69 -1.23
C LEU A 34 -2.34 -13.85 -2.20
N ALA A 35 -2.02 -15.05 -1.71
CA ALA A 35 -1.86 -16.23 -2.54
C ALA A 35 -3.19 -16.65 -3.19
N ALA A 36 -4.30 -16.60 -2.46
CA ALA A 36 -5.63 -16.89 -2.98
C ALA A 36 -6.05 -15.88 -4.05
N GLU A 37 -5.81 -14.60 -3.82
CA GLU A 37 -6.04 -13.53 -4.81
C GLU A 37 -5.18 -13.74 -6.07
N GLY A 38 -3.88 -13.98 -5.90
CA GLY A 38 -2.97 -14.24 -7.02
C GLY A 38 -3.35 -15.48 -7.84
N ALA A 39 -3.94 -16.50 -7.21
CA ALA A 39 -4.49 -17.66 -7.93
C ALA A 39 -5.72 -17.29 -8.76
N LYS A 40 -6.62 -16.43 -8.25
CA LYS A 40 -7.79 -15.93 -8.99
C LYS A 40 -7.40 -15.06 -10.18
N LEU A 41 -6.38 -14.21 -10.03
CA LEU A 41 -5.86 -13.36 -11.12
C LEU A 41 -5.38 -14.17 -12.32
N LYS A 42 -4.88 -15.39 -12.09
CA LYS A 42 -4.40 -16.29 -13.16
C LYS A 42 -5.51 -17.15 -13.77
N ASN A 43 -6.73 -17.10 -13.24
CA ASN A 43 -7.83 -17.90 -13.73
C ASN A 43 -8.50 -17.21 -14.93
N PRO A 44 -8.52 -17.83 -16.13
CA PRO A 44 -9.19 -17.28 -17.31
C PRO A 44 -10.69 -17.00 -17.08
N ASP A 45 -11.38 -17.78 -16.25
CA ASP A 45 -12.80 -17.56 -15.95
C ASP A 45 -13.04 -16.20 -15.29
N ASN A 46 -12.10 -15.74 -14.46
CA ASN A 46 -12.16 -14.43 -13.84
C ASN A 46 -12.09 -13.32 -14.89
N TRP A 47 -11.21 -13.46 -15.89
CA TRP A 47 -11.07 -12.50 -16.98
C TRP A 47 -12.27 -12.52 -17.91
N LEU A 48 -12.75 -13.72 -18.26
CA LEU A 48 -13.90 -13.89 -19.15
C LEU A 48 -15.19 -13.36 -18.51
N SER A 49 -15.33 -13.41 -17.18
CA SER A 49 -16.47 -12.81 -16.48
C SER A 49 -16.61 -11.30 -16.69
N GLN A 50 -15.52 -10.62 -17.11
CA GLN A 50 -15.47 -9.18 -17.35
C GLN A 50 -15.49 -8.82 -18.85
N SER A 51 -15.74 -9.80 -19.73
CA SER A 51 -15.62 -9.63 -21.19
C SER A 51 -16.50 -8.51 -21.73
N ASP A 52 -17.67 -8.29 -21.16
CA ASP A 52 -18.62 -7.26 -21.61
C ASP A 52 -18.01 -5.87 -21.54
N TYR A 53 -17.32 -5.54 -20.44
CA TYR A 53 -16.58 -4.28 -20.30
C TYR A 53 -15.44 -4.17 -21.32
N GLY A 54 -14.79 -5.29 -21.63
CA GLY A 54 -13.75 -5.35 -22.64
C GLY A 54 -14.29 -5.08 -24.04
N TYR A 55 -15.43 -5.68 -24.41
CA TYR A 55 -16.08 -5.46 -25.69
C TYR A 55 -16.55 -4.02 -25.84
N GLU A 56 -17.23 -3.46 -24.83
CA GLU A 56 -17.68 -2.07 -24.83
C GLU A 56 -16.52 -1.09 -25.02
N ALA A 57 -15.42 -1.26 -24.26
CA ALA A 57 -14.27 -0.38 -24.36
C ALA A 57 -13.56 -0.47 -25.72
N ALA A 58 -13.45 -1.69 -26.28
CA ALA A 58 -12.88 -1.89 -27.61
C ALA A 58 -13.75 -1.26 -28.70
N GLU A 59 -15.07 -1.41 -28.63
CA GLU A 59 -16.00 -0.81 -29.58
C GLU A 59 -15.93 0.72 -29.55
N VAL A 60 -15.94 1.32 -28.35
CA VAL A 60 -15.77 2.77 -28.19
C VAL A 60 -14.45 3.26 -28.77
N ALA A 61 -13.36 2.53 -28.56
CA ALA A 61 -12.06 2.87 -29.15
C ALA A 61 -12.10 2.82 -30.69
N THR A 62 -12.68 1.77 -31.27
CA THR A 62 -12.85 1.65 -32.73
C THR A 62 -13.69 2.78 -33.31
N GLN A 63 -14.81 3.14 -32.66
CA GLN A 63 -15.67 4.25 -33.07
C GLN A 63 -14.93 5.60 -33.04
N ASN A 64 -13.94 5.74 -32.16
CA ASN A 64 -13.07 6.92 -32.05
C ASN A 64 -11.86 6.88 -33.01
N GLY A 65 -11.82 5.93 -33.95
CA GLY A 65 -10.77 5.84 -34.97
C GLY A 65 -9.49 5.15 -34.50
N ALA A 66 -9.53 4.46 -33.36
CA ALA A 66 -8.40 3.62 -32.94
C ALA A 66 -8.18 2.47 -33.93
N THR A 67 -6.92 2.07 -34.08
CA THR A 67 -6.57 0.85 -34.79
C THR A 67 -7.13 -0.39 -34.09
N GLU A 68 -7.10 -1.54 -34.77
CA GLU A 68 -7.53 -2.82 -34.19
C GLU A 68 -6.74 -3.17 -32.93
N ASP A 69 -5.41 -2.99 -32.97
CA ASP A 69 -4.52 -3.24 -31.83
C ASP A 69 -4.82 -2.31 -30.64
N GLU A 70 -5.09 -1.03 -30.90
CA GLU A 70 -5.44 -0.06 -29.85
C GLU A 70 -6.81 -0.37 -29.25
N SER A 71 -7.77 -0.81 -30.06
CA SER A 71 -9.10 -1.20 -29.60
C SER A 71 -9.03 -2.47 -28.74
N LEU A 72 -8.26 -3.47 -29.17
CA LEU A 72 -8.00 -4.68 -28.38
C LEU A 72 -7.34 -4.32 -27.04
N ARG A 73 -6.34 -3.44 -27.06
CA ARG A 73 -5.66 -2.97 -25.85
C ARG A 73 -6.62 -2.25 -24.89
N ALA A 74 -7.51 -1.41 -25.41
CA ALA A 74 -8.53 -0.73 -24.62
C ALA A 74 -9.45 -1.73 -23.91
N GLY A 75 -9.91 -2.76 -24.63
CA GLY A 75 -10.71 -3.84 -24.05
C GLY A 75 -9.99 -4.62 -22.96
N MET A 76 -8.71 -4.98 -23.19
CA MET A 76 -7.89 -5.67 -22.18
C MET A 76 -7.70 -4.82 -20.91
N ILE A 77 -7.45 -3.51 -21.07
CA ILE A 77 -7.30 -2.59 -19.93
C ILE A 77 -8.61 -2.51 -19.14
N ALA A 78 -9.76 -2.45 -19.82
CA ALA A 78 -11.06 -2.39 -19.16
C ALA A 78 -11.33 -3.64 -18.32
N ILE A 79 -11.00 -4.83 -18.83
CA ILE A 79 -11.10 -6.10 -18.08
C ILE A 79 -10.20 -6.05 -16.84
N ILE A 80 -8.92 -5.70 -17.00
CA ILE A 80 -7.95 -5.67 -15.90
C ILE A 80 -8.39 -4.70 -14.79
N ASN A 81 -8.89 -3.52 -15.16
CA ASN A 81 -9.34 -2.51 -14.20
C ASN A 81 -10.61 -2.90 -13.43
N ARG A 82 -11.34 -3.93 -13.88
CA ARG A 82 -12.53 -4.44 -13.20
C ARG A 82 -12.26 -5.56 -12.22
N ILE A 83 -11.08 -6.17 -12.28
CA ILE A 83 -10.73 -7.25 -11.37
C ILE A 83 -10.24 -6.65 -10.06
N GLU A 84 -11.01 -6.85 -8.99
CA GLU A 84 -10.66 -6.39 -7.64
C GLU A 84 -9.50 -7.19 -7.04
N THR A 85 -8.64 -6.48 -6.29
CA THR A 85 -7.49 -7.06 -5.57
C THR A 85 -7.44 -6.60 -4.11
N PRO A 86 -8.48 -6.89 -3.31
CA PRO A 86 -8.64 -6.31 -1.97
C PRO A 86 -7.50 -6.65 -1.00
N ALA A 87 -6.85 -7.82 -1.13
CA ALA A 87 -5.71 -8.18 -0.29
C ALA A 87 -4.47 -7.36 -0.67
N THR A 88 -4.24 -7.16 -1.98
CA THR A 88 -3.18 -6.27 -2.47
C THR A 88 -3.44 -4.82 -2.09
N ASP A 89 -4.68 -4.34 -2.23
CA ASP A 89 -5.06 -2.96 -1.92
C ASP A 89 -4.88 -2.66 -0.43
N ALA A 90 -5.33 -3.57 0.45
CA ALA A 90 -5.11 -3.47 1.89
C ALA A 90 -3.60 -3.47 2.25
N PHE A 91 -2.80 -4.31 1.60
CA PHE A 91 -1.36 -4.34 1.78
C PHE A 91 -0.71 -3.00 1.37
N LEU A 92 -1.08 -2.46 0.21
CA LEU A 92 -0.57 -1.17 -0.27
C LEU A 92 -0.99 -0.02 0.64
N ALA A 93 -2.21 -0.04 1.18
CA ALA A 93 -2.69 0.96 2.13
C ALA A 93 -1.88 0.97 3.43
N GLU A 94 -1.54 -0.21 3.96
CA GLU A 94 -0.68 -0.37 5.14
C GLU A 94 0.73 0.19 4.86
N VAL A 95 1.36 -0.23 3.75
CA VAL A 95 2.70 0.24 3.38
C VAL A 95 2.74 1.75 3.16
N ARG A 96 1.72 2.33 2.51
CA ARG A 96 1.60 3.78 2.33
C ARG A 96 1.52 4.50 3.67
N THR A 97 0.76 3.96 4.62
CA THR A 97 0.64 4.51 5.98
C THR A 97 1.98 4.44 6.71
N GLU A 98 2.63 3.28 6.72
CA GLU A 98 3.92 3.07 7.39
C GLU A 98 5.00 4.03 6.87
N VAL A 99 5.10 4.19 5.54
CA VAL A 99 6.09 5.10 4.93
C VAL A 99 5.81 6.56 5.31
N ILE A 100 4.55 6.97 5.33
CA ILE A 100 4.15 8.32 5.74
C ILE A 100 4.49 8.56 7.22
N GLU A 101 4.18 7.60 8.09
CA GLU A 101 4.45 7.71 9.52
C GLU A 101 5.95 7.75 9.80
N TRP A 102 6.74 6.91 9.12
CA TRP A 102 8.20 6.93 9.22
C TRP A 102 8.77 8.29 8.77
N LEU A 103 8.35 8.81 7.60
CA LEU A 103 8.80 10.11 7.12
C LEU A 103 8.43 11.25 8.07
N ASP A 104 7.23 11.22 8.65
CA ASP A 104 6.76 12.23 9.62
C ASP A 104 7.55 12.18 10.94
N ALA A 105 7.93 10.98 11.38
CA ALA A 105 8.79 10.79 12.54
C ALA A 105 10.21 11.33 12.27
N GLU A 106 10.82 10.97 11.14
CA GLU A 106 12.17 11.42 10.76
C GLU A 106 12.23 12.93 10.60
N ILE A 107 11.28 13.55 9.89
CA ILE A 107 11.28 15.01 9.71
C ILE A 107 11.07 15.76 11.02
N SER A 108 10.33 15.16 11.97
CA SER A 108 10.13 15.71 13.30
C SER A 108 11.36 15.57 14.19
N ALA A 109 12.16 14.52 14.00
CA ALA A 109 13.41 14.29 14.72
C ALA A 109 14.53 15.28 14.33
N ILE A 110 14.41 15.98 13.21
CA ILE A 110 15.39 17.00 12.80
C ILE A 110 15.44 18.19 13.80
N ASP A 111 14.29 18.58 14.36
CA ASP A 111 14.22 19.74 15.28
C ASP A 111 15.07 19.60 16.55
N PRO A 112 15.02 18.49 17.31
CA PRO A 112 15.90 18.32 18.45
C PRO A 112 17.38 18.18 18.07
N VAL A 113 17.69 17.68 16.85
CA VAL A 113 19.09 17.45 16.41
C VAL A 113 19.80 18.76 16.05
N TYR A 114 19.10 19.71 15.43
CA TYR A 114 19.72 20.95 14.91
C TYR A 114 19.26 22.22 15.64
N ARG A 115 18.66 22.08 16.82
CA ARG A 115 18.20 23.21 17.63
C ARG A 115 19.34 24.18 17.93
N GLY A 116 19.20 25.44 17.50
CA GLY A 116 20.17 26.50 17.74
C GLY A 116 21.36 26.53 16.78
N ASP A 117 21.35 25.71 15.72
CA ASP A 117 22.30 25.83 14.61
C ASP A 117 21.83 26.94 13.64
N PRO A 118 22.60 28.04 13.47
CA PRO A 118 22.23 29.14 12.58
C PRO A 118 22.02 28.73 11.12
N ILE A 119 22.73 27.69 10.67
CA ILE A 119 22.62 27.17 9.29
C ILE A 119 21.29 26.42 9.13
N TYR A 120 20.85 25.69 10.15
CA TYR A 120 19.58 24.96 10.10
C TYR A 120 18.38 25.91 10.05
N GLU A 121 18.38 26.96 10.88
CA GLU A 121 17.32 27.96 10.92
C GLU A 121 17.19 28.76 9.62
N HIS A 122 18.31 29.02 8.93
CA HIS A 122 18.34 29.78 7.68
C HIS A 122 18.15 28.91 6.43
N ASP A 123 18.83 27.76 6.33
CA ASP A 123 18.98 27.01 5.08
C ASP A 123 18.13 25.72 4.98
N ALA A 124 17.74 25.12 6.10
CA ALA A 124 17.03 23.82 6.11
C ALA A 124 15.57 23.90 6.58
N TYR A 125 15.21 24.94 7.32
CA TYR A 125 13.87 25.11 7.89
C TYR A 125 12.77 25.18 6.82
N TRP A 126 13.05 25.82 5.67
CA TRP A 126 12.10 25.90 4.56
C TRP A 126 11.87 24.54 3.88
N MET A 127 12.89 23.68 3.81
CA MET A 127 12.79 22.35 3.19
C MET A 127 11.91 21.43 4.04
N LYS A 128 12.05 21.51 5.36
CA LYS A 128 11.20 20.82 6.32
C LYS A 128 9.72 21.20 6.18
N GLY A 129 9.42 22.49 6.02
CA GLY A 129 8.05 22.94 5.73
C GLY A 129 7.48 22.27 4.48
N LYS A 130 8.25 22.24 3.39
CA LYS A 130 7.83 21.56 2.15
C LYS A 130 7.63 20.05 2.31
N VAL A 131 8.49 19.37 3.07
CA VAL A 131 8.34 17.94 3.33
C VAL A 131 7.09 17.67 4.15
N ARG A 132 6.79 18.48 5.18
CA ARG A 132 5.54 18.37 5.94
C ARG A 132 4.30 18.62 5.10
N ASP A 133 4.33 19.64 4.23
CA ASP A 133 3.25 19.91 3.29
C ASP A 133 3.04 18.73 2.34
N LEU A 134 4.12 18.12 1.86
CA LEU A 134 4.05 16.94 1.01
C LEU A 134 3.45 15.75 1.75
N ILE A 135 3.89 15.47 2.98
CA ILE A 135 3.34 14.41 3.84
C ILE A 135 1.84 14.61 4.04
N GLN A 136 1.40 15.83 4.35
CA GLN A 136 -0.02 16.14 4.56
C GLN A 136 -0.84 15.93 3.28
N LYS A 137 -0.33 16.41 2.14
CA LYS A 137 -0.98 16.17 0.83
C LYS A 137 -1.04 14.68 0.48
N SER A 138 0.00 13.92 0.79
CA SER A 138 0.02 12.47 0.58
C SER A 138 -1.03 11.76 1.45
N ARG A 139 -1.18 12.15 2.73
CA ARG A 139 -2.24 11.64 3.62
C ARG A 139 -3.63 11.89 3.04
N GLU A 140 -3.89 13.11 2.58
CA GLU A 140 -5.17 13.49 1.98
C GLU A 140 -5.46 12.72 0.69
N LEU A 141 -4.45 12.61 -0.19
CA LEU A 141 -4.56 11.90 -1.46
C LEU A 141 -4.82 10.40 -1.26
N PHE A 142 -4.08 9.74 -0.37
CA PHE A 142 -4.28 8.32 -0.10
C PHE A 142 -5.61 8.04 0.61
N ALA A 143 -6.03 8.93 1.53
CA ALA A 143 -7.36 8.83 2.12
C ALA A 143 -8.47 9.04 1.08
N ALA A 144 -8.27 9.89 0.07
CA ALA A 144 -9.22 10.05 -1.03
C ALA A 144 -9.27 8.82 -1.94
N GLN A 145 -8.12 8.21 -2.25
CA GLN A 145 -8.04 6.98 -3.03
C GLN A 145 -8.79 5.83 -2.35
N LEU A 146 -8.58 5.62 -1.05
CA LEU A 146 -9.31 4.60 -0.27
C LEU A 146 -10.83 4.80 -0.30
N ARG A 147 -11.31 6.05 -0.31
CA ARG A 147 -12.75 6.35 -0.41
C ARG A 147 -13.30 6.08 -1.82
N GLN A 148 -12.50 6.28 -2.86
CA GLN A 148 -12.89 5.97 -4.24
C GLN A 148 -12.93 4.46 -4.47
N GLU A 149 -11.93 3.73 -3.97
CA GLU A 149 -11.85 2.27 -4.02
C GLU A 149 -13.02 1.62 -3.26
N ALA A 150 -13.44 2.18 -2.11
CA ALA A 150 -14.58 1.67 -1.33
C ALA A 150 -15.97 2.01 -1.91
N ALA A 151 -16.06 2.87 -2.94
CA ALA A 151 -17.30 3.32 -3.54
C ALA A 151 -17.57 2.74 -4.93
N GLN A 152 -16.64 1.93 -5.46
CA GLN A 152 -16.75 1.20 -6.72
C GLN A 152 -17.29 -0.21 -6.47
#